data_AF-A0AAD7ED56-F1
#
_entry.id   AF-A0AAD7ED56-F1
#
_cell.length_a   1.000
_cell.length_b   1.000
_cell.length_c   1.000
_cell.angle_alpha   90.00
_cell.angle_beta   90.00
_cell.angle_gamma   90.00
#
_symmetry.space_group_name_H-M   'P 1'
#
loop_
_entity.id
_entity.type
_entity.pdbx_description
1 polymer ?
#
loop_
_entity_poly.entity_id
_entity_poly.type
_entity_poly.pdbx_seq_one_letter_code
_entity_poly.pdbx_strand_id
1 'polypeptide(L)'
;MLPASDTIQSQRLSATGKYTSSTGKDAVFALVVGINNYIANDRLTPLRGAVNDAKTFQKYLVDRRHVPPSNILMLENEKATRAAILSASKSRFLENEQIPDHGDETMIFFFAGHGRLVEVPGNRMAPDSKVEAICPVDERTIDDAGSTCTRSPRMAPLGNFREEGPQYLLL
;
A
#
# COMPACT_ATOMS: atom_id res chain seq x y z
N MET A 1 -51.58 22.60 -14.18
CA MET A 1 -50.18 22.95 -14.52
C MET A 1 -49.44 23.08 -13.19
N LEU A 2 -48.73 22.03 -12.78
CA LEU A 2 -48.01 21.96 -11.50
C LEU A 2 -46.61 22.55 -11.67
N PRO A 3 -46.05 23.30 -10.71
CA PRO A 3 -44.62 23.62 -10.71
C PRO A 3 -43.82 22.42 -10.16
N ALA A 4 -42.72 22.08 -10.82
CA ALA A 4 -41.83 20.99 -10.40
C ALA A 4 -40.55 21.54 -9.77
N SER A 5 -40.37 21.09 -8.52
CA SER A 5 -39.15 20.74 -7.80
C SER A 5 -38.02 21.75 -7.58
N ASP A 6 -38.02 22.17 -6.31
CA ASP A 6 -36.93 22.67 -5.48
C ASP A 6 -35.55 22.08 -5.80
N THR A 7 -34.62 22.97 -6.12
CA THR A 7 -33.17 22.73 -6.01
C THR A 7 -32.77 22.93 -4.56
N ILE A 8 -32.44 21.86 -3.85
CA ILE A 8 -31.81 21.96 -2.53
C ILE A 8 -30.39 22.51 -2.72
N GLN A 9 -30.21 23.82 -2.56
CA GLN A 9 -28.93 24.38 -2.16
C GLN A 9 -28.80 24.24 -0.64
N SER A 10 -28.09 23.23 -0.17
CA SER A 10 -27.66 23.17 1.23
C SER A 10 -26.34 23.92 1.41
N GLN A 11 -26.42 25.24 1.55
CA GLN A 11 -25.33 26.04 2.11
C GLN A 11 -25.84 26.79 3.34
N ARG A 12 -25.36 26.39 4.52
CA ARG A 12 -25.48 27.20 5.73
C ARG A 12 -24.09 27.68 6.11
N LEU A 13 -23.86 28.98 5.92
CA LEU A 13 -22.67 29.68 6.37
C LEU A 13 -22.72 29.81 7.90
N SER A 14 -21.66 29.40 8.60
CA SER A 14 -21.35 29.91 9.93
C SER A 14 -19.99 30.61 9.89
N ALA A 15 -19.96 31.83 10.44
CA ALA A 15 -18.76 32.64 10.54
C ALA A 15 -17.74 31.94 11.44
N THR A 16 -16.51 31.82 10.96
CA THR A 16 -15.32 31.29 11.66
C THR A 16 -15.11 29.76 11.67
N GLY A 17 -15.21 29.13 10.50
CA GLY A 17 -14.74 27.75 10.30
C GLY A 17 -14.20 27.54 8.88
N LYS A 18 -12.94 27.11 8.76
CA LYS A 18 -12.36 26.70 7.48
C LYS A 18 -13.10 25.45 6.97
N TYR A 19 -13.98 25.62 6.00
CA TYR A 19 -14.49 24.51 5.20
C TYR A 19 -13.47 24.21 4.10
N THR A 20 -12.54 23.30 4.36
CA THR A 20 -11.76 22.67 3.30
C THR A 20 -12.58 21.52 2.74
N SER A 21 -13.46 21.82 1.78
CA SER A 21 -14.08 20.78 0.97
C SER A 21 -12.97 20.16 0.11
N SER A 22 -12.31 19.10 0.60
CA SER A 22 -11.57 18.22 -0.29
C SER A 22 -12.60 17.67 -1.27
N THR A 23 -12.46 18.01 -2.55
CA THR A 23 -13.28 17.33 -3.56
C THR A 23 -12.91 15.84 -3.50
N GLY A 24 -13.82 14.90 -3.68
CA GLY A 24 -13.55 13.46 -3.42
C GLY A 24 -12.32 12.86 -4.12
N LYS A 25 -11.77 13.54 -5.14
CA LYS A 25 -10.47 13.23 -5.78
C LYS A 25 -9.24 13.61 -4.95
N ASP A 26 -9.33 14.67 -4.14
CA ASP A 26 -8.26 15.16 -3.26
C ASP A 26 -8.10 14.27 -2.02
N ALA A 27 -9.12 13.46 -1.72
CA ALA A 27 -9.16 12.47 -0.64
C ALA A 27 -8.69 11.06 -1.09
N VAL A 28 -8.16 10.92 -2.30
CA VAL A 28 -7.60 9.64 -2.78
C VAL A 28 -6.09 9.64 -2.59
N PHE A 29 -5.57 8.63 -1.92
CA PHE A 29 -4.14 8.41 -1.67
C PHE A 29 -3.73 7.04 -2.19
N ALA A 30 -2.63 6.99 -2.94
CA ALA A 30 -2.19 5.75 -3.57
C ALA A 30 -0.72 5.44 -3.31
N LEU A 31 -0.44 4.15 -3.10
CA LEU A 31 0.88 3.55 -3.21
C LEU A 31 0.83 2.54 -4.36
N VAL A 32 1.65 2.77 -5.39
CA VAL A 32 1.71 1.97 -6.61
C VAL A 32 3.10 1.36 -6.71
N VAL A 33 3.18 0.04 -6.80
CA VAL A 33 4.43 -0.72 -6.80
C VAL A 33 4.49 -1.59 -8.05
N GLY A 34 5.60 -1.52 -8.80
CA GLY A 34 5.84 -2.34 -9.99
C GLY A 34 7.26 -2.88 -10.04
N ILE A 35 7.42 -4.20 -10.13
CA ILE A 35 8.75 -4.84 -10.06
C ILE A 35 8.94 -5.79 -11.25
N ASN A 36 9.83 -5.42 -12.17
CA ASN A 36 10.31 -6.27 -13.25
C ASN A 36 11.62 -6.96 -12.89
N ASN A 37 12.57 -6.19 -12.38
CA ASN A 37 13.96 -6.62 -12.20
C ASN A 37 14.21 -6.98 -10.74
N TYR A 38 14.22 -8.28 -10.43
CA TYR A 38 14.54 -8.79 -9.09
C TYR A 38 16.05 -8.96 -8.94
N ILE A 39 16.60 -8.58 -7.78
CA ILE A 39 18.05 -8.63 -7.53
C ILE A 39 18.49 -10.10 -7.47
N ALA A 40 19.26 -10.52 -8.49
CA ALA A 40 20.04 -11.76 -8.59
C ALA A 40 19.61 -12.90 -7.65
N ASN A 41 18.44 -13.47 -7.94
CA ASN A 41 17.94 -14.65 -7.28
C ASN A 41 17.61 -15.67 -8.37
N ASP A 42 18.30 -16.81 -8.38
CA ASP A 42 18.13 -17.89 -9.37
C ASP A 42 16.68 -18.41 -9.46
N ARG A 43 15.81 -18.01 -8.52
CA ARG A 43 14.41 -18.44 -8.43
C ARG A 43 13.40 -17.41 -8.89
N LEU A 44 13.78 -16.14 -9.04
CA LEU A 44 12.86 -15.08 -9.50
C LEU A 44 13.31 -14.59 -10.86
N THR A 45 12.63 -15.10 -11.90
CA THR A 45 12.87 -14.65 -13.26
C THR A 45 12.38 -13.21 -13.44
N PRO A 46 13.12 -12.36 -14.17
CA PRO A 46 12.67 -11.00 -14.46
C PRO A 46 11.32 -11.00 -15.20
N LEU A 47 10.44 -10.08 -14.81
CA LEU A 47 9.18 -9.82 -15.50
C LEU A 47 9.37 -8.73 -16.55
N ARG A 48 8.43 -8.63 -17.49
CA ARG A 48 8.46 -7.60 -18.55
C ARG A 48 7.34 -6.57 -18.40
N GLY A 49 6.22 -6.93 -17.78
CA GLY A 49 5.00 -6.12 -17.74
C GLY A 49 4.76 -5.33 -16.47
N ALA A 50 5.29 -5.76 -15.32
CA ALA A 50 4.86 -5.24 -14.02
C ALA A 50 5.09 -3.73 -13.83
N VAL A 51 6.23 -3.21 -14.28
CA VAL A 51 6.49 -1.76 -14.26
C VAL A 51 5.55 -1.01 -15.22
N ASN A 52 5.24 -1.60 -16.37
CA ASN A 52 4.30 -1.01 -17.32
C ASN A 52 2.87 -0.97 -16.76
N ASP A 53 2.46 -2.03 -16.07
CA ASP A 53 1.15 -2.11 -15.40
C ASP A 53 1.02 -1.04 -14.32
N ALA A 54 2.05 -0.90 -13.47
CA ALA A 54 2.12 0.14 -12.45
C ALA A 54 2.04 1.55 -13.06
N LYS A 55 2.79 1.84 -14.14
CA LYS A 55 2.76 3.15 -14.82
C LYS A 55 1.42 3.44 -15.46
N THR A 56 0.81 2.43 -16.07
CA THR A 56 -0.51 2.53 -16.69
C THR A 56 -1.56 2.84 -15.62
N PHE A 57 -1.47 2.18 -14.46
CA PHE A 57 -2.35 2.44 -13.34
C PHE A 57 -2.18 3.83 -12.75
N GLN A 58 -0.94 4.29 -12.53
CA GLN A 58 -0.66 5.68 -12.12
C GLN A 58 -1.27 6.68 -13.10
N LYS A 59 -1.05 6.47 -14.41
CA LYS A 59 -1.60 7.33 -15.46
C LYS A 59 -3.13 7.36 -15.42
N TYR A 60 -3.77 6.22 -15.20
CA TYR A 60 -5.22 6.15 -15.02
C TYR A 60 -5.70 6.95 -13.81
N LEU A 61 -5.01 6.88 -12.67
CA LEU A 61 -5.34 7.66 -11.47
C LEU A 61 -5.27 9.17 -11.74
N VAL A 62 -4.23 9.63 -12.44
CA VAL A 62 -4.05 11.05 -12.76
C VAL A 62 -5.04 11.50 -13.85
N ASP A 63 -5.10 10.80 -14.98
CA ASP A 63 -5.81 11.29 -16.16
C ASP A 63 -7.32 11.08 -16.08
N ARG A 64 -7.76 9.97 -15.46
CA ARG A 64 -9.16 9.52 -15.48
C ARG A 64 -9.84 9.61 -14.13
N ARG A 65 -9.06 9.66 -13.05
CA ARG A 65 -9.57 9.87 -11.69
C ARG A 65 -9.17 11.22 -11.11
N HIS A 66 -8.33 11.99 -11.82
CA HIS A 66 -7.90 13.32 -11.40
C HIS A 66 -7.29 13.35 -10.00
N VAL A 67 -6.70 12.22 -9.57
CA VAL A 67 -5.97 12.13 -8.30
C VAL A 67 -4.75 13.04 -8.40
N PRO A 68 -4.53 13.95 -7.42
CA PRO A 68 -3.33 14.78 -7.41
C PRO A 68 -2.06 13.92 -7.46
N PRO A 69 -1.09 14.20 -8.34
CA PRO A 69 0.16 13.43 -8.41
C PRO A 69 0.91 13.37 -7.08
N SER A 70 0.79 14.40 -6.23
CA SER A 70 1.35 14.43 -4.87
C SER A 70 0.80 13.32 -3.96
N ASN A 71 -0.44 12.87 -4.20
CA ASN A 71 -1.10 11.84 -3.42
C ASN A 71 -0.74 10.42 -3.88
N ILE A 72 0.03 10.28 -4.97
CA ILE A 72 0.45 8.99 -5.53
C ILE A 72 1.95 8.78 -5.26
N LEU A 73 2.30 7.69 -4.59
CA LEU A 73 3.69 7.26 -4.42
C LEU A 73 3.95 6.09 -5.34
N MET A 74 5.05 6.15 -6.08
CA MET A 74 5.44 5.13 -7.03
C MET A 74 6.77 4.51 -6.61
N LEU A 75 6.80 3.18 -6.45
CA LEU A 75 8.03 2.41 -6.26
C LEU A 75 8.22 1.45 -7.44
N GLU A 76 9.37 1.54 -8.11
CA GLU A 76 9.68 0.72 -9.28
C GLU A 76 11.02 -0.02 -9.08
N ASN A 77 11.05 -1.30 -9.47
CA ASN A 77 12.26 -2.13 -9.51
C ASN A 77 13.13 -1.98 -8.25
N GLU A 78 14.36 -1.47 -8.39
CA GLU A 78 15.39 -1.38 -7.36
C GLU A 78 14.96 -0.50 -6.17
N LYS A 79 13.95 0.36 -6.36
CA LYS A 79 13.38 1.19 -5.29
C LYS A 79 12.31 0.46 -4.47
N ALA A 80 11.77 -0.65 -4.96
CA ALA A 80 10.71 -1.41 -4.33
C ALA A 80 11.28 -2.45 -3.35
N THR A 81 12.15 -2.02 -2.44
CA THR A 81 12.68 -2.86 -1.36
C THR A 81 11.62 -3.10 -0.29
N ARG A 82 11.79 -4.16 0.51
CA ARG A 82 10.86 -4.44 1.62
C ARG A 82 10.74 -3.25 2.56
N ALA A 83 11.88 -2.66 2.93
CA ALA A 83 11.92 -1.49 3.80
C ALA A 83 11.20 -0.29 3.17
N ALA A 84 11.42 -0.03 1.88
CA ALA A 84 10.77 1.07 1.18
C ALA A 84 9.26 0.87 1.06
N ILE A 85 8.79 -0.34 0.73
CA ILE A 85 7.35 -0.64 0.63
C ILE A 85 6.67 -0.44 1.99
N LEU A 86 7.25 -0.95 3.09
CA LEU A 86 6.67 -0.78 4.42
C LEU A 86 6.66 0.68 4.88
N SER A 87 7.78 1.39 4.69
CA SER A 87 7.87 2.82 5.02
C SER A 87 6.90 3.66 4.19
N ALA A 88 6.76 3.33 2.90
CA ALA A 88 5.80 3.96 2.01
C ALA A 88 4.36 3.71 2.46
N SER A 89 3.99 2.47 2.79
CA SER A 89 2.65 2.15 3.29
C SER A 89 2.33 2.92 4.58
N LYS A 90 3.28 2.94 5.53
CA LYS A 90 3.11 3.65 6.81
C LYS A 90 2.93 5.15 6.60
N SER A 91 3.87 5.77 5.88
CA SER A 91 3.84 7.21 5.61
C SER A 91 2.67 7.65 4.74
N ARG A 92 2.17 6.77 3.85
CA ARG A 92 1.08 7.10 2.94
C ARG A 92 -0.30 6.93 3.54
N PHE A 93 -0.50 5.91 4.37
CA PHE A 93 -1.83 5.51 4.83
C PHE A 93 -2.04 5.70 6.33
N LEU A 94 -1.00 5.57 7.16
CA LEU A 94 -1.13 5.57 8.61
C LEU A 94 -0.69 6.89 9.25
N GLU A 95 0.37 7.51 8.73
CA GLU A 95 1.00 8.71 9.30
C GLU A 95 0.79 9.97 8.46
N ASN A 96 -0.14 9.92 7.50
CA ASN A 96 -0.35 11.01 6.56
C ASN A 96 -1.38 12.02 7.08
N GLU A 97 -0.90 13.14 7.63
CA GLU A 97 -1.76 14.23 8.13
C GLU A 97 -2.61 14.90 7.05
N GLN A 98 -2.34 14.66 5.77
CA GLN A 98 -3.17 15.16 4.66
C GLN A 98 -4.44 14.34 4.47
N ILE A 99 -4.56 13.15 5.07
CA ILE A 99 -5.77 12.34 5.06
C ILE A 99 -6.74 12.99 6.05
N PRO A 100 -7.87 13.56 5.57
CA PRO A 100 -8.87 14.09 6.47
C PRO A 100 -9.45 12.96 7.34
N ASP A 101 -9.85 13.26 8.57
CA ASP A 101 -10.50 12.29 9.46
C ASP A 101 -12.02 12.41 9.28
N HIS A 102 -12.49 12.12 8.06
CA HIS A 102 -13.90 12.26 7.69
C HIS A 102 -14.53 10.93 7.27
N GLY A 103 -13.74 9.88 7.03
CA GLY A 103 -14.21 8.53 6.72
C GLY A 103 -14.57 8.30 5.26
N ASP A 104 -14.39 9.32 4.42
CA ASP A 104 -14.69 9.28 2.97
C ASP A 104 -13.41 9.15 2.12
N GLU A 105 -12.26 8.97 2.76
CA GLU A 105 -10.96 8.88 2.09
C GLU A 105 -10.75 7.53 1.43
N THR A 106 -10.16 7.53 0.24
CA THR A 106 -9.86 6.30 -0.50
C THR A 106 -8.37 6.01 -0.47
N MET A 107 -7.98 4.89 0.14
CA MET A 107 -6.61 4.39 0.12
C MET A 107 -6.47 3.30 -0.94
N ILE A 108 -5.49 3.45 -1.84
CA ILE A 108 -5.24 2.51 -2.93
C ILE A 108 -3.84 1.93 -2.77
N PHE A 109 -3.75 0.62 -2.57
CA PHE A 109 -2.49 -0.12 -2.71
C PHE A 109 -2.55 -0.93 -4.01
N PHE A 110 -1.67 -0.64 -4.96
CA PHE A 110 -1.53 -1.38 -6.20
C PHE A 110 -0.16 -2.04 -6.26
N PHE A 111 -0.14 -3.34 -6.57
CA PHE A 111 1.09 -4.10 -6.72
C PHE A 111 1.05 -4.92 -8.02
N ALA A 112 2.13 -4.83 -8.79
CA ALA A 112 2.42 -5.72 -9.90
C ALA A 112 3.83 -6.31 -9.73
N GLY A 113 3.94 -7.63 -9.71
CA GLY A 113 5.19 -8.34 -9.46
C GLY A 113 4.96 -9.82 -9.13
N HIS A 114 6.00 -10.49 -8.66
CA HIS A 114 5.91 -11.85 -8.13
C HIS A 114 5.16 -11.88 -6.79
N GLY A 115 4.35 -12.93 -6.62
CA GLY A 115 3.79 -13.34 -5.35
C GLY A 115 4.36 -14.71 -4.94
N ARG A 116 4.18 -15.06 -3.68
CA ARG A 116 4.68 -16.33 -3.13
C ARG A 116 3.82 -16.82 -1.98
N LEU A 117 3.78 -18.14 -1.84
CA LEU A 117 3.31 -18.81 -0.64
C LEU A 117 4.44 -18.99 0.39
N VAL A 118 4.27 -18.45 1.59
CA VAL A 118 5.23 -18.46 2.70
C VAL A 118 4.69 -19.34 3.82
N GLU A 119 5.50 -20.29 4.28
CA GLU A 119 5.18 -21.08 5.47
C GLU A 119 5.34 -20.25 6.73
N VAL A 120 4.30 -20.20 7.54
CA VAL A 120 4.25 -19.53 8.84
C VAL A 120 3.86 -20.57 9.89
N PRO A 121 4.82 -21.35 10.42
CA PRO A 121 4.55 -22.38 11.41
C PRO A 121 3.79 -21.81 12.61
N GLY A 122 2.69 -22.45 12.99
CA GLY A 122 1.84 -22.00 14.10
C GLY A 122 0.77 -20.97 13.71
N ASN A 123 0.75 -20.50 12.47
CA ASN A 123 -0.35 -19.68 11.97
C ASN A 123 -1.60 -20.55 11.75
N ARG A 124 -2.61 -20.36 12.61
CA ARG A 124 -3.91 -21.04 12.51
C ARG A 124 -4.91 -20.32 11.59
N MET A 125 -4.58 -19.13 11.10
CA MET A 125 -5.48 -18.34 10.26
C MET A 125 -5.51 -18.81 8.80
N ALA A 126 -4.53 -19.60 8.37
CA ALA A 126 -4.48 -20.16 7.03
C ALA A 126 -4.58 -21.70 7.03
N PRO A 127 -5.41 -22.29 6.14
CA PRO A 127 -5.60 -23.73 6.05
C PRO A 127 -4.38 -24.41 5.40
N ASP A 128 -3.33 -24.60 6.21
CA ASP A 128 -2.04 -25.29 5.94
C ASP A 128 -0.83 -24.57 6.58
N SER A 129 -1.07 -23.55 7.40
CA SER A 129 0.00 -22.69 7.96
C SER A 129 0.79 -21.95 6.88
N LYS A 130 0.22 -21.67 5.71
CA LYS A 130 0.87 -20.86 4.67
C LYS A 130 0.11 -19.59 4.37
N VAL A 131 0.84 -18.51 4.08
CA VAL A 131 0.25 -17.21 3.74
C VAL A 131 0.76 -16.76 2.38
N GLU A 132 -0.10 -16.11 1.63
CA GLU A 132 0.30 -15.42 0.41
C GLU A 132 1.05 -14.14 0.78
N ALA A 133 2.12 -13.86 0.07
CA ALA A 133 2.97 -12.70 0.26
C ALA A 133 3.39 -12.12 -1.09
N ILE A 134 3.51 -10.80 -1.16
CA ILE A 134 4.17 -10.12 -2.27
C ILE A 134 5.69 -10.26 -2.13
N CYS A 135 6.40 -10.30 -3.26
CA CYS A 135 7.86 -10.34 -3.28
C CYS A 135 8.44 -8.94 -3.57
N PRO A 136 9.12 -8.30 -2.60
CA PRO A 136 9.92 -7.11 -2.84
C PRO A 136 11.12 -7.39 -3.76
N VAL A 137 11.78 -6.33 -4.24
CA VAL A 137 12.91 -6.47 -5.18
C VAL A 137 14.13 -7.16 -4.54
N ASP A 138 14.28 -6.97 -3.23
CA ASP A 138 15.31 -7.49 -2.34
C ASP A 138 14.86 -8.80 -1.65
N GLU A 139 13.84 -9.46 -2.20
CA GLU A 139 13.38 -10.76 -1.73
C GLU A 139 14.54 -11.78 -1.71
N ARG A 140 14.86 -12.24 -0.49
CA ARG A 140 15.99 -13.12 -0.14
C ARG A 140 17.40 -12.53 -0.26
N THR A 141 17.57 -11.24 -0.43
CA THR A 141 18.88 -10.63 -0.13
C THR A 141 19.09 -10.64 1.38
N ILE A 142 20.36 -10.73 1.78
CA ILE A 142 20.76 -10.58 3.18
C ILE A 142 20.84 -9.07 3.43
N ASP A 143 20.14 -8.56 4.44
CA ASP A 143 20.29 -7.17 4.86
C ASP A 143 21.66 -6.91 5.49
N ASP A 144 22.02 -5.65 5.71
CA ASP A 144 23.29 -5.27 6.35
C ASP A 144 23.47 -5.87 7.76
N ALA A 145 22.39 -6.35 8.38
CA ALA A 145 22.36 -7.04 9.67
C ALA A 145 22.52 -8.56 9.56
N GLY A 146 22.79 -9.11 8.37
CA GLY A 146 22.99 -10.55 8.16
C GLY A 146 21.69 -11.36 8.13
N SER A 147 20.52 -10.72 8.06
CA SER A 147 19.21 -11.38 8.02
C SER A 147 18.71 -11.49 6.59
N THR A 148 18.41 -12.72 6.15
CA THR A 148 17.72 -12.95 4.88
C THR A 148 16.31 -12.36 4.96
N CYS A 149 15.89 -11.60 3.94
CA CYS A 149 14.54 -11.05 3.78
C CYS A 149 13.40 -12.12 3.71
N THR A 150 13.67 -13.36 4.11
CA THR A 150 12.75 -14.50 4.17
C THR A 150 12.41 -14.93 5.59
N ARG A 151 13.04 -14.37 6.62
CA ARG A 151 12.82 -14.86 7.98
C ARG A 151 11.46 -14.38 8.46
N SER A 152 10.51 -15.33 8.51
CA SER A 152 9.51 -15.31 9.57
C SER A 152 10.27 -15.08 10.88
N PRO A 153 9.89 -14.07 11.70
CA PRO A 153 10.58 -13.84 12.95
C PRO A 153 10.51 -15.12 13.76
N ARG A 154 11.68 -15.58 14.20
CA ARG A 154 11.83 -16.72 15.10
C ARG A 154 10.87 -16.47 16.26
N MET A 155 9.80 -17.27 16.39
CA MET A 155 8.97 -17.23 17.60
C MET A 155 9.92 -17.42 18.78
N ALA A 156 10.10 -16.37 19.58
CA ALA A 156 10.73 -16.52 20.88
C ALA A 156 9.87 -17.52 21.68
N PRO A 157 10.47 -18.46 22.41
CA PRO A 157 9.70 -19.30 23.32
C PRO A 157 8.92 -18.38 24.26
N LEU A 158 7.63 -18.69 24.44
CA LEU A 158 6.66 -17.93 25.21
C LEU A 158 7.22 -17.62 26.62
N GLY A 159 7.82 -16.45 26.75
CA GLY A 159 8.51 -16.01 27.95
C GLY A 159 8.70 -14.50 27.86
N ASN A 160 7.66 -13.78 28.29
CA ASN A 160 7.64 -12.35 28.60
C ASN A 160 8.40 -11.43 27.63
N PHE A 161 7.81 -11.11 26.49
CA PHE A 161 8.20 -9.92 25.73
C PHE A 161 6.96 -9.15 25.27
N ARG A 162 7.02 -7.82 25.50
CA ARG A 162 6.05 -6.80 25.11
C ARG A 162 5.58 -6.99 23.66
N GLU A 163 4.31 -6.65 23.44
CA GLU A 163 3.63 -6.66 22.16
C GLU A 163 4.36 -5.81 21.11
N GLU A 164 5.22 -6.44 20.32
CA GLU A 164 5.57 -5.98 18.99
C GLU A 164 5.34 -7.18 18.08
N GLY A 165 4.09 -7.33 17.65
CA GLY A 165 3.65 -8.41 16.77
C GLY A 165 4.36 -8.36 15.41
N PRO A 166 4.47 -9.49 14.71
CA PRO A 166 5.13 -9.52 13.42
C PRO A 166 4.36 -8.66 12.39
N GLN A 167 5.02 -7.62 11.87
CA GLN A 167 4.50 -6.80 10.78
C GLN A 167 4.60 -7.58 9.47
N TYR A 168 3.64 -8.46 9.26
CA TYR A 168 3.29 -8.93 7.93
C TYR A 168 2.38 -7.88 7.31
N LEU A 169 2.72 -7.38 6.12
CA LEU A 169 1.72 -6.78 5.26
C LEU A 169 0.92 -7.94 4.66
N LEU A 170 0.00 -8.48 5.47
CA LEU A 170 -1.06 -9.35 4.99
C LEU A 170 -2.05 -8.44 4.26
N LEU A 171 -2.25 -8.70 2.96
CA LEU A 171 -3.42 -8.21 2.24
C LEU A 171 -4.61 -9.11 2.56
#